data_AF-A0ABD7HQ87-F1
#
_entry.id   AF-A0ABD7HQ87-F1
#
_cell.length_a   1.000
_cell.length_b   1.000
_cell.length_c   1.000
_cell.angle_alpha   90.00
_cell.angle_beta   90.00
_cell.angle_gamma   90.00
#
_symmetry.space_group_name_H-M   'P 1'
#
loop_
_entity.id
_entity.type
_entity.pdbx_description
1 polymer ?
#
loop_
_entity_poly.entity_id
_entity_poly.type
_entity_poly.pdbx_seq_one_letter_code
_entity_poly.pdbx_strand_id
1 'polypeptide(L)'
;MKWLEWAHCRGMSTDLFFSPDHERGKARSLREARAKQICRRCPVREPCSSYAIAAGESFGVWGATTPRERRDRSGCGGGADTGRS
;
A
#
# COMPACT_ATOMS: atom_id res chain seq x y z
N MET A 1 1.78 -17.32 -11.82
CA MET A 1 1.26 -16.10 -11.17
C MET A 1 -0.15 -15.82 -11.69
N LYS A 2 -1.21 -16.39 -11.08
CA LYS A 2 -2.60 -16.33 -11.62
C LYS A 2 -3.50 -15.32 -10.90
N TRP A 3 -3.07 -14.79 -9.75
CA TRP A 3 -3.89 -13.90 -8.92
C TRP A 3 -4.02 -12.48 -9.49
N LEU A 4 -3.05 -12.00 -10.27
CA LEU A 4 -3.09 -10.67 -10.89
C LEU A 4 -4.29 -10.49 -11.83
N GLU A 5 -4.82 -11.58 -12.40
CA GLU A 5 -5.99 -11.56 -13.28
C GLU A 5 -7.29 -11.20 -12.55
N TRP A 6 -7.34 -11.49 -11.24
CA TRP A 6 -8.51 -11.26 -10.38
C TRP A 6 -8.40 -9.94 -9.59
N ALA A 7 -7.39 -9.12 -9.89
CA ALA A 7 -7.19 -7.84 -9.23
C ALA A 7 -8.22 -6.81 -9.70
N HIS A 8 -9.01 -6.25 -8.78
CA HIS A 8 -9.99 -5.20 -9.13
C HIS A 8 -9.34 -3.90 -9.60
N CYS A 9 -8.08 -3.65 -9.21
CA CYS A 9 -7.32 -2.50 -9.69
C CYS A 9 -6.83 -2.67 -11.14
N ARG A 10 -6.96 -3.87 -11.73
CA ARG A 10 -6.58 -4.13 -13.12
C ARG A 10 -7.43 -3.27 -14.06
N GLY A 11 -6.77 -2.47 -14.89
CA GLY A 11 -7.44 -1.56 -15.84
C GLY A 11 -7.81 -0.19 -15.26
N MET A 12 -7.53 0.06 -13.98
CA MET A 12 -7.68 1.40 -13.38
C MET A 12 -6.41 2.23 -13.61
N SER A 13 -6.53 3.56 -13.50
CA SER A 13 -5.36 4.46 -13.55
C SER A 13 -4.37 4.12 -12.44
N THR A 14 -3.10 3.96 -12.82
CA THR A 14 -1.98 3.73 -11.90
C THR A 14 -1.76 4.91 -10.96
N ASP A 15 -2.16 6.12 -11.34
CA ASP A 15 -1.97 7.36 -10.56
C ASP A 15 -2.75 7.35 -9.23
N LEU A 16 -3.78 6.50 -9.15
CA LEU A 16 -4.52 6.30 -7.91
C LEU A 16 -3.72 5.48 -6.89
N PHE A 17 -2.93 4.52 -7.37
CA PHE A 17 -2.17 3.57 -6.56
C PHE A 17 -0.74 4.03 -6.33
N PHE A 18 -0.14 4.70 -7.30
CA PHE A 18 1.24 5.21 -7.27
C PHE A 18 1.18 6.74 -7.29
N SER A 19 1.78 7.38 -6.29
CA SER A 19 1.80 8.86 -6.25
C SER A 19 2.82 9.39 -7.24
N PRO A 20 2.53 10.46 -8.01
CA PRO A 20 3.56 11.24 -8.68
C PRO A 20 4.52 11.85 -7.65
N ASP A 21 5.79 12.02 -8.03
CA ASP A 21 6.94 12.35 -7.15
C ASP A 21 6.77 13.61 -6.26
N HIS A 22 5.77 14.46 -6.55
CA HIS A 22 5.55 15.73 -5.88
C HIS A 22 4.31 15.78 -4.97
N GLU A 23 3.56 14.67 -4.82
CA GLU A 23 2.38 14.68 -3.96
C GLU A 23 2.70 14.55 -2.47
N ARG A 24 2.29 15.55 -1.69
CA ARG A 24 2.53 15.61 -0.24
C ARG A 24 1.26 15.97 0.53
N GLY A 25 1.28 15.72 1.83
CA GLY A 25 0.23 16.14 2.76
C GLY A 25 -1.12 15.46 2.50
N LYS A 26 -2.20 16.25 2.60
CA LYS A 26 -3.59 15.76 2.58
C LYS A 26 -3.99 15.08 1.28
N ALA A 27 -3.46 15.55 0.14
CA ALA A 27 -3.75 14.98 -1.18
C ALA A 27 -3.31 13.51 -1.24
N ARG A 28 -2.08 13.23 -0.79
CA ARG A 28 -1.53 11.87 -0.68
C ARG A 28 -2.43 10.97 0.15
N SER A 29 -2.78 11.40 1.36
CA SER A 29 -3.61 10.61 2.27
C SER A 29 -5.00 10.31 1.69
N LEU A 30 -5.59 11.28 0.97
CA LEU A 30 -6.89 11.09 0.30
C LEU A 30 -6.80 10.07 -0.83
N ARG A 31 -5.75 10.12 -1.67
CA ARG A 31 -5.54 9.09 -2.70
C ARG A 31 -5.28 7.71 -2.10
N GLU A 32 -4.38 7.63 -1.12
CA GLU A 32 -4.07 6.36 -0.45
C GLU A 32 -5.34 5.75 0.15
N ALA A 33 -6.21 6.57 0.77
CA ALA A 33 -7.50 6.13 1.29
C ALA A 33 -8.44 5.59 0.18
N ARG A 34 -8.52 6.27 -0.96
CA ARG A 34 -9.31 5.81 -2.12
C ARG A 34 -8.78 4.50 -2.70
N ALA A 35 -7.47 4.39 -2.90
CA ALA A 35 -6.82 3.16 -3.36
C ALA A 35 -7.08 2.00 -2.40
N LYS A 36 -6.95 2.25 -1.08
CA LYS A 36 -7.26 1.26 -0.04
C LYS A 36 -8.70 0.78 -0.10
N GLN A 37 -9.67 1.66 -0.33
CA GLN A 37 -11.08 1.26 -0.43
C GLN A 37 -11.31 0.25 -1.56
N ILE A 38 -10.65 0.43 -2.70
CA ILE A 38 -10.73 -0.51 -3.83
C ILE A 38 -10.06 -1.83 -3.46
N CYS A 39 -8.83 -1.78 -2.95
CA CYS A 39 -8.08 -2.98 -2.58
C CYS A 39 -8.75 -3.79 -1.46
N ARG A 40 -9.50 -3.15 -0.55
CA ARG A 40 -10.24 -3.83 0.53
C ARG A 40 -11.34 -4.75 0.01
N ARG A 41 -11.89 -4.48 -1.17
CA ARG A 41 -12.92 -5.31 -1.82
C ARG A 41 -12.33 -6.34 -2.77
N CYS A 42 -11.01 -6.38 -2.93
CA CYS A 42 -10.34 -7.23 -3.91
C CYS A 42 -10.05 -8.62 -3.33
N PRO A 43 -10.40 -9.71 -4.05
CA PRO A 43 -10.18 -11.08 -3.56
C PRO A 43 -8.69 -11.44 -3.44
N VAL A 44 -7.82 -10.75 -4.17
CA VAL A 44 -6.38 -11.03 -4.21
C VAL A 44 -5.56 -10.10 -3.34
N ARG A 45 -6.19 -9.50 -2.31
CA ARG A 45 -5.53 -8.58 -1.37
C ARG A 45 -4.33 -9.22 -0.66
N GLU A 46 -4.49 -10.43 -0.14
CA GLU A 46 -3.43 -11.17 0.56
C GLU A 46 -2.22 -11.47 -0.33
N PRO A 47 -2.36 -12.16 -1.48
CA PRO A 47 -1.22 -12.41 -2.35
C PRO A 47 -0.61 -11.12 -2.91
N CYS A 48 -1.41 -10.07 -3.16
CA CYS A 48 -0.90 -8.77 -3.58
C CYS A 48 -0.01 -8.10 -2.51
N SER A 49 -0.45 -8.10 -1.25
CA SER A 49 0.35 -7.51 -0.16
C SER A 49 1.63 -8.31 0.12
N SER A 50 1.53 -9.65 0.05
CA SER A 50 2.66 -10.55 0.26
C SER A 50 3.71 -10.38 -0.83
N TYR A 51 3.28 -10.24 -2.09
CA TYR A 51 4.17 -9.95 -3.21
C TYR A 51 4.89 -8.61 -3.01
N ALA A 52 4.17 -7.54 -2.65
CA ALA A 52 4.77 -6.22 -2.45
C ALA A 52 5.78 -6.19 -1.28
N ILE A 53 5.52 -6.96 -0.22
CA ILE A 53 6.47 -7.13 0.90
C ILE A 53 7.70 -7.90 0.43
N ALA A 54 7.52 -9.04 -0.25
CA ALA A 54 8.62 -9.86 -0.75
C ALA A 54 9.49 -9.14 -1.79
N ALA A 55 8.89 -8.29 -2.62
CA ALA A 55 9.57 -7.47 -3.61
C ALA A 55 10.26 -6.23 -3.01
N GLY A 56 9.98 -5.88 -1.75
CA GLY A 56 10.52 -4.66 -1.13
C GLY A 56 9.96 -3.36 -1.71
N GLU A 57 8.73 -3.40 -2.23
CA GLU A 57 8.13 -2.24 -2.89
C GLU A 57 7.96 -1.07 -1.93
N SER A 58 8.64 0.04 -2.25
CA SER A 58 8.77 1.21 -1.37
C SER A 58 7.76 2.33 -1.68
N PHE A 59 6.98 2.16 -2.75
CA PHE A 59 6.03 3.17 -3.23
C PHE A 59 4.65 2.58 -3.48
N GLY A 60 3.65 3.47 -3.52
CA GLY A 60 2.27 3.14 -3.84
C GLY A 60 1.53 2.23 -2.85
N VAL A 61 0.24 2.02 -3.15
CA VAL A 61 -0.68 1.19 -2.37
C VAL A 61 -0.78 -0.19 -2.99
N TRP A 62 -0.45 -1.21 -2.20
CA TRP A 62 -0.48 -2.61 -2.61
C TRP A 62 -1.29 -3.42 -1.61
N GLY A 63 -2.25 -4.22 -2.05
CA GLY A 63 -3.05 -5.07 -1.16
C GLY A 63 -3.70 -4.31 0.02
N ALA A 64 -4.14 -3.07 -0.22
CA ALA A 64 -4.66 -2.15 0.80
C ALA A 64 -3.65 -1.69 1.88
N THR A 65 -2.35 -1.76 1.59
CA THR A 65 -1.27 -1.29 2.46
C THR A 65 -0.47 -0.17 1.80
N THR A 66 -0.16 0.89 2.56
CA THR A 66 0.80 1.93 2.13
C THR A 66 2.23 1.44 2.30
N PRO A 67 3.24 2.15 1.74
CA PRO A 67 4.63 1.79 1.98
C PRO A 67 5.01 1.84 3.45
N ARG A 68 4.41 2.76 4.23
CA ARG A 68 4.63 2.84 5.67
C ARG A 68 4.10 1.58 6.37
N GLU A 69 2.86 1.22 6.10
CA GLU A 69 2.24 0.01 6.69
C GLU A 69 2.96 -1.27 6.26
N ARG A 70 3.51 -1.33 5.04
CA ARG A 70 4.35 -2.47 4.61
C ARG A 70 5.63 -2.56 5.42
N ARG A 71 6.35 -1.46 5.62
CA ARG A 71 7.57 -1.46 6.46
C ARG A 71 7.28 -1.94 7.88
N ASP A 72 6.16 -1.53 8.45
CA ASP A 72 5.73 -1.99 9.77
C ASP A 72 5.46 -3.52 9.78
N ARG A 73 5.00 -4.09 8.66
CA ARG A 73 4.76 -5.54 8.49
C ARG A 73 6.00 -6.36 8.12
N SER A 74 6.96 -5.79 7.38
CA SER A 74 8.14 -6.50 6.87
C SER A 74 9.18 -6.81 7.96
N GLY A 75 9.05 -6.24 9.15
CA GLY A 75 9.94 -6.54 10.27
C GLY A 75 11.06 -5.51 10.45
N CYS A 76 10.73 -4.48 11.21
CA CYS A 76 11.51 -4.03 12.36
C CYS A 76 10.54 -3.16 13.16
N GLY A 77 10.08 -3.65 14.31
CA GLY A 77 9.30 -2.85 15.25
C GLY A 77 10.13 -1.67 15.72
N GLY A 78 10.04 -0.55 15.01
CA GLY A 78 10.53 0.75 15.46
C GLY A 78 9.62 1.26 16.56
N GLY A 79 9.80 0.72 17.77
CA GLY A 79 9.40 1.40 18.98
C GLY A 79 10.16 2.71 19.07
N ALA A 80 9.54 3.79 18.61
CA ALA A 80 9.89 5.14 19.00
C ALA A 80 8.98 5.49 20.20
N ASP A 81 9.53 5.20 21.38
CA ASP A 81 9.54 6.08 22.56
C ASP A 81 8.26 6.86 22.92
N THR A 82 7.28 6.17 23.47
CA THR A 82 6.42 6.80 24.48
C THR A 82 7.21 7.03 25.78
N GLY A 83 7.86 8.20 25.89
CA GLY A 83 8.06 8.97 27.13
C GLY A 83 9.25 8.64 28.06
N ARG A 84 10.09 9.66 28.34
CA ARG A 84 10.52 10.09 29.69
C ARG A 84 11.41 11.35 29.64
N SER A 85 10.90 12.50 30.10
CA SER A 85 11.54 13.49 30.97
C SER A 85 10.48 14.48 31.43
#